data_AF-A0A7W1SE19-F1
#
_entry.id   AF-A0A7W1SE19-F1
#
_cell.length_a   1.000
_cell.length_b   1.000
_cell.length_c   1.000
_cell.angle_alpha   90.00
_cell.angle_beta   90.00
_cell.angle_gamma   90.00
#
_symmetry.space_group_name_H-M   'P 1'
#
loop_
_entity.id
_entity.type
_entity.pdbx_description
1 polymer ?
#
loop_
_entity_poly.entity_id
_entity_poly.type
_entity_poly.pdbx_seq_one_letter_code
_entity_poly.pdbx_strand_id
1 'polypeptide(L)'
;MGSHRSALDSWTPEQIALGRRWVRAWKQATPELERLRRQELRQLDAYAAIALLCGSANYFEPPRAPKPTSGLVEQQRLFRVLHP
;
A
#
# COMPACT_ATOMS: atom_id res chain seq x y z
N MET A 1 -24.92 -26.26 18.80
CA MET A 1 -24.95 -24.82 18.46
C MET A 1 -23.97 -24.10 19.39
N GLY A 2 -22.79 -23.73 18.88
CA GLY A 2 -21.81 -23.01 19.68
C GLY A 2 -22.29 -21.59 19.95
N SER A 3 -22.28 -21.18 21.23
CA SER A 3 -22.60 -19.81 21.62
C SER A 3 -21.56 -18.87 20.99
N HIS A 4 -21.98 -18.05 20.02
CA HIS A 4 -21.13 -16.97 19.50
C HIS A 4 -21.11 -15.84 20.52
N ARG A 5 -20.21 -15.96 21.51
CA ARG A 5 -19.84 -14.84 22.37
C ARG A 5 -19.35 -13.67 21.50
N SER A 6 -19.83 -12.48 21.78
CA SER A 6 -19.33 -11.29 21.10
C SER A 6 -17.88 -11.07 21.51
N ALA A 7 -17.04 -10.64 20.56
CA ALA A 7 -15.66 -10.24 20.84
C ALA A 7 -15.57 -9.07 21.85
N LEU A 8 -16.70 -8.41 22.14
CA LEU A 8 -16.82 -7.30 23.08
C LEU A 8 -17.50 -7.70 24.41
N ASP A 9 -17.75 -8.99 24.66
CA ASP A 9 -18.43 -9.43 25.89
C ASP A 9 -17.68 -9.06 27.17
N SER A 10 -16.37 -8.88 27.10
CA SER A 10 -15.54 -8.42 28.22
C SER A 10 -15.41 -6.90 28.33
N TRP A 11 -16.05 -6.13 27.44
CA TRP A 11 -15.88 -4.69 27.37
C TRP A 11 -16.97 -3.95 28.13
N THR A 12 -16.61 -2.88 28.83
CA THR A 12 -17.58 -1.98 29.45
C THR A 12 -18.30 -1.12 28.39
N PRO A 13 -19.48 -0.58 28.70
CA PRO A 13 -20.19 0.34 27.80
C PRO A 13 -19.33 1.53 27.35
N GLU A 14 -18.47 2.06 28.24
CA GLU A 14 -17.57 3.18 27.96
C GLU A 14 -16.47 2.78 26.96
N GLN A 15 -15.91 1.58 27.11
CA GLN A 15 -14.93 1.03 26.17
C GLN A 15 -15.56 0.81 24.78
N ILE A 16 -16.78 0.29 24.74
CA ILE A 16 -17.54 0.15 23.48
C ILE A 16 -17.79 1.53 22.84
N ALA A 17 -18.19 2.52 23.64
CA ALA A 17 -18.43 3.88 23.14
C ALA A 17 -17.14 4.54 22.60
N LEU A 18 -16.01 4.33 23.28
CA LEU A 18 -14.70 4.78 22.82
C LEU A 18 -14.29 4.08 21.51
N GLY A 19 -14.46 2.75 21.43
CA GLY A 19 -14.20 1.98 20.21
C GLY A 19 -15.04 2.48 19.03
N ARG A 20 -16.31 2.80 19.26
CA ARG A 20 -17.18 3.40 18.23
C ARG A 20 -16.69 4.76 17.76
N ARG A 21 -16.15 5.60 18.65
CA ARG A 21 -15.54 6.88 18.26
C ARG A 21 -14.31 6.66 17.36
N TRP A 22 -13.44 5.73 17.72
CA TRP A 22 -12.28 5.36 16.91
C TRP A 22 -12.66 4.86 15.53
N VAL A 23 -13.64 3.94 15.44
CA VAL A 23 -14.13 3.44 14.15
C VAL A 23 -14.69 4.57 13.29
N ARG A 24 -15.43 5.52 13.88
CA ARG A 24 -15.93 6.69 13.14
C ARG A 24 -14.79 7.58 12.64
N ALA A 25 -13.79 7.84 13.48
CA ALA A 25 -12.62 8.63 13.08
C ALA A 25 -11.89 7.99 11.90
N TRP A 26 -11.65 6.67 11.95
CA TRP A 26 -11.06 5.95 10.83
C TRP A 26 -11.91 6.00 9.57
N LYS A 27 -13.23 5.75 9.67
CA LYS A 27 -14.14 5.84 8.51
C LYS A 27 -14.11 7.22 7.84
N GLN A 28 -13.93 8.28 8.61
CA GLN A 28 -13.84 9.64 8.10
C GLN A 28 -12.46 9.96 7.52
N ALA A 29 -11.38 9.49 8.16
CA ALA A 29 -10.02 9.77 7.74
C ALA A 29 -9.55 8.93 6.55
N THR A 30 -10.00 7.67 6.43
CA THR A 30 -9.52 6.74 5.40
C THR A 30 -9.62 7.28 3.97
N PRO A 31 -10.73 7.90 3.51
CA PRO A 31 -10.81 8.43 2.15
C PRO A 31 -9.75 9.50 1.86
N GLU A 32 -9.50 10.41 2.80
CA GLU A 32 -8.48 11.45 2.65
C GLU A 32 -7.07 10.87 2.70
N LEU A 33 -6.82 9.91 3.59
CA LEU A 33 -5.54 9.20 3.63
C LEU A 33 -5.26 8.44 2.33
N GLU A 34 -6.26 7.81 1.74
CA GLU A 34 -6.14 7.16 0.43
C GLU A 34 -5.87 8.16 -0.70
N ARG A 35 -6.52 9.33 -0.67
CA ARG A 35 -6.25 10.40 -1.63
C ARG A 35 -4.81 10.90 -1.51
N LEU A 36 -4.34 11.16 -0.30
CA LEU A 36 -2.97 11.59 0.00
C LEU A 36 -1.96 10.51 -0.43
N ARG A 37 -2.18 9.25 -0.02
CA ARG A 37 -1.34 8.11 -0.42
C ARG A 37 -1.17 8.03 -1.93
N ARG A 38 -2.27 8.14 -2.70
CA ARG A 38 -2.22 8.10 -4.17
C ARG A 38 -1.46 9.27 -4.77
N GLN A 39 -1.62 10.46 -4.19
CA GLN A 39 -0.89 11.65 -4.62
C GLN A 39 0.60 11.51 -4.36
N GLU A 40 0.98 11.12 -3.15
CA GLU A 40 2.37 10.93 -2.74
C GLU A 40 3.04 9.83 -3.57
N LEU A 41 2.40 8.68 -3.80
CA LEU A 41 2.94 7.61 -4.63
C LEU A 41 3.20 8.05 -6.09
N ARG A 42 2.37 8.94 -6.65
CA ARG A 42 2.59 9.47 -8.01
C ARG A 42 3.74 10.47 -8.07
N GLN A 43 4.05 11.14 -6.97
CA GLN A 43 5.12 12.14 -6.87
C GLN A 43 6.43 11.54 -6.33
N LEU A 44 6.38 10.31 -5.82
CA LEU A 44 7.52 9.61 -5.24
C LEU A 44 8.56 9.28 -6.30
N ASP A 45 9.81 9.70 -6.06
CA ASP A 45 10.96 9.14 -6.76
C ASP A 45 11.21 7.72 -6.26
N ALA A 46 10.80 6.74 -7.08
CA ALA A 46 10.94 5.33 -6.75
C ALA A 46 12.39 4.90 -6.55
N TYR A 47 13.35 5.49 -7.28
CA TYR A 47 14.76 5.13 -7.16
C TYR A 47 15.35 5.64 -5.84
N ALA A 48 15.04 6.89 -5.47
CA ALA A 48 15.44 7.45 -4.18
C ALA A 48 14.82 6.66 -3.00
N ALA A 49 13.54 6.30 -3.10
CA ALA A 49 12.86 5.51 -2.08
C ALA A 49 13.47 4.10 -1.90
N ILE A 50 13.77 3.42 -3.00
CA ILE A 50 14.44 2.12 -2.96
C ILE A 50 15.85 2.26 -2.35
N ALA A 51 16.59 3.31 -2.69
CA ALA A 51 17.92 3.55 -2.14
C ALA A 51 17.91 3.74 -0.61
N LEU A 52 16.87 4.39 -0.05
CA LEU A 52 16.70 4.52 1.40
C LEU A 52 16.49 3.17 2.10
N LEU A 53 15.84 2.22 1.44
CA LEU A 53 15.50 0.91 2.01
C LEU A 53 16.60 -0.15 1.79
N CYS A 54 17.27 -0.10 0.64
CA CYS A 54 18.18 -1.15 0.18
C CYS A 54 19.63 -0.69 0.05
N GLY A 55 19.93 0.57 0.33
CA GLY A 55 21.21 1.21 0.03
C GLY A 55 21.28 1.71 -1.42
N SER A 56 22.26 2.57 -1.71
CA SER A 56 22.45 3.10 -3.06
C SER A 56 22.81 1.99 -4.04
N ALA A 57 22.24 2.05 -5.24
CA ALA A 57 22.52 1.11 -6.31
C ALA A 57 22.47 1.82 -7.66
N ASN A 58 23.39 1.46 -8.56
CA ASN A 58 23.34 1.89 -9.95
C ASN A 58 22.45 0.93 -10.74
N TYR A 59 21.25 1.39 -11.11
CA TYR A 59 20.28 0.62 -11.91
C TYR A 59 20.51 0.77 -13.42
N PHE A 60 21.54 1.49 -13.83
CA PHE A 60 21.95 1.61 -15.23
C PHE A 60 23.11 0.67 -15.59
N GLU A 61 23.69 -0.02 -14.61
CA GLU A 61 24.81 -0.94 -14.80
C GLU A 61 24.46 -2.40 -14.45
N PRO A 62 25.07 -3.38 -15.14
CA PRO A 62 24.99 -4.78 -14.75
C PRO A 62 25.45 -5.00 -13.29
N PRO A 63 24.84 -5.95 -12.54
CA PRO A 63 23.79 -6.88 -12.95
C PRO A 63 22.36 -6.33 -12.79
N ARG A 64 22.19 -5.07 -12.36
CA ARG A 64 20.89 -4.50 -11.96
C ARG A 64 20.14 -3.80 -13.09
N ALA A 65 20.83 -3.41 -14.15
CA ALA A 65 20.23 -2.87 -15.36
C ALA A 65 19.15 -3.83 -15.93
N PRO A 66 17.93 -3.35 -16.22
CA PRO A 66 16.90 -4.17 -16.85
C PRO A 66 17.42 -4.73 -18.17
N LYS A 67 17.42 -6.05 -18.30
CA LYS A 67 17.74 -6.67 -19.58
C LYS A 67 16.60 -6.39 -20.57
N PRO A 68 16.90 -6.13 -21.86
CA PRO A 68 15.88 -5.97 -22.90
C PRO A 68 14.94 -7.18 -23.03
N THR A 69 15.39 -8.34 -22.57
CA THR A 69 14.66 -9.63 -22.56
C THR A 69 14.15 -10.02 -21.18
N SER A 70 14.20 -9.13 -20.18
CA SER A 70 13.64 -9.44 -18.87
C SER A 70 12.12 -9.56 -18.97
N GLY A 71 11.54 -10.49 -18.21
CA GLY A 71 10.09 -10.71 -18.22
C GLY A 71 9.28 -9.45 -17.89
N LEU A 72 9.84 -8.53 -17.09
CA LEU A 72 9.20 -7.27 -16.73
C LEU A 72 9.13 -6.29 -17.93
N VAL A 73 10.19 -6.18 -18.73
CA VAL A 73 10.20 -5.36 -19.95
C VAL A 73 9.23 -5.92 -21.00
N GLU A 74 9.19 -7.25 -21.14
CA GLU A 74 8.24 -7.90 -22.04
C GLU A 74 6.79 -7.71 -21.60
N GLN A 75 6.51 -7.87 -20.30
CA GLN A 75 5.18 -7.64 -19.74
C GLN A 75 4.71 -6.20 -19.94
N GLN A 76 5.57 -5.20 -19.74
CA GLN A 76 5.26 -3.79 -20.01
C GLN A 76 4.94 -3.55 -21.49
N ARG A 77 5.70 -4.16 -22.41
CA ARG A 77 5.46 -4.08 -23.85
C ARG A 77 4.07 -4.65 -24.20
N LEU A 78 3.73 -5.83 -23.67
CA LEU A 78 2.45 -6.47 -23.91
C LEU A 78 1.28 -5.67 -23.34
N PHE A 79 1.39 -5.17 -22.10
CA PHE A 79 0.33 -4.37 -21.49
C PHE A 79 0.06 -3.06 -22.21
N ARG A 80 1.09 -2.42 -22.77
CA ARG A 80 0.92 -1.23 -23.62
C ARG A 80 0.14 -1.53 -24.90
N VAL A 81 0.24 -2.75 -25.44
CA VAL A 81 -0.53 -3.18 -26.63
C VAL A 81 -1.95 -3.58 -26.25
N LEU A 82 -2.13 -4.24 -25.12
CA LEU A 82 -3.42 -4.81 -24.69
C LEU A 82 -4.33 -3.82 -23.96
N HIS A 83 -3.79 -2.71 -23.43
CA HIS A 83 -4.52 -1.65 -22.75
C HIS A 83 -4.09 -0.26 -23.28
N PRO A 84 -4.59 0.17 -24.46
CA PRO A 84 -4.36 1.52 -24.97
C PRO A 84 -5.12 2.60 -24.18
#